data_AF-A0A1W1ED08-F1
#
_entry.id   AF-A0A1W1ED08-F1
#
_cell.length_a   1.000
_cell.length_b   1.000
_cell.length_c   1.000
_cell.angle_alpha   90.00
_cell.angle_beta   90.00
_cell.angle_gamma   90.00
#
_symmetry.space_group_name_H-M   'P 1'
#
loop_
_entity.id
_entity.type
_entity.pdbx_description
1 polymer ?
#
loop_
_entity_poly.entity_id
_entity_poly.type
_entity_poly.pdbx_seq_one_letter_code
_entity_poly.pdbx_strand_id
1 'polypeptide(L)'
;MDSAIVCNLGNDDIFFTTVADGIQQGKLFSSTFHVPHTAPHAEVGLFEKAYANPTLVALLDQEKLKFRAPGAIALSLAYARSVNYVLYMGSFRIYDFAAGLALCEGLEVIVEEDYVIVSKEKDIALKIENLIKSI
;
A
#
# COMPACT_ATOMS: atom_id res chain seq x y z
N MET A 1 7.30 14.90 -8.34
CA MET A 1 5.84 14.98 -8.54
C MET A 1 5.36 15.95 -7.48
N ASP A 2 4.77 17.08 -7.86
CA ASP A 2 4.63 18.22 -6.95
C ASP A 2 3.45 18.06 -5.98
N SER A 3 2.48 17.22 -6.35
CA SER A 3 1.36 16.83 -5.50
C SER A 3 0.79 15.48 -5.95
N ALA A 4 0.20 14.76 -5.01
CA ALA A 4 -0.60 13.57 -5.28
C ALA A 4 -1.82 13.53 -4.37
N ILE A 5 -2.89 12.88 -4.82
CA ILE A 5 -4.15 12.77 -4.10
C ILE A 5 -4.80 11.41 -4.37
N VAL A 6 -5.31 10.79 -3.33
CA VAL A 6 -6.11 9.58 -3.38
C VAL A 6 -7.34 9.79 -2.49
N CYS A 7 -8.53 9.57 -3.05
CA CYS A 7 -9.79 9.76 -2.35
C CYS A 7 -10.54 8.43 -2.26
N ASN A 8 -10.96 8.06 -1.06
CA ASN A 8 -11.94 7.01 -0.83
C ASN A 8 -13.34 7.62 -0.71
N LEU A 9 -14.06 7.67 -1.82
CA LEU A 9 -15.45 8.17 -1.85
C LEU A 9 -16.42 7.29 -1.05
N GLY A 10 -16.05 6.05 -0.72
CA GLY A 10 -16.91 5.15 0.06
C GLY A 10 -16.97 5.49 1.55
N ASN A 11 -15.99 6.24 2.07
CA ASN A 11 -15.93 6.61 3.49
C ASN A 11 -15.46 8.06 3.72
N ASP A 12 -15.44 8.86 2.66
CA ASP A 12 -14.96 10.24 2.60
C ASP A 12 -13.49 10.46 2.96
N ASP A 13 -12.65 9.42 3.09
CA ASP A 13 -11.22 9.62 3.36
C ASP A 13 -10.52 10.26 2.17
N ILE A 14 -9.62 11.19 2.48
CA ILE A 14 -8.70 11.81 1.52
C ILE A 14 -7.29 11.70 2.04
N PHE A 15 -6.38 11.34 1.15
CA PHE A 15 -4.95 11.31 1.35
C PHE A 15 -4.31 12.16 0.27
N PHE A 16 -3.41 13.05 0.63
CA PHE A 16 -2.71 13.88 -0.34
C PHE A 16 -1.32 14.23 0.15
N THR A 17 -0.46 14.65 -0.76
CA THR A 17 0.85 15.21 -0.42
C THR A 17 1.12 16.44 -1.28
N THR A 18 1.78 17.43 -0.69
CA THR A 18 2.30 18.62 -1.37
C THR A 18 3.76 18.83 -0.94
N VAL A 19 4.54 19.57 -1.75
CA VAL A 19 5.92 19.93 -1.39
C VAL A 19 6.01 20.70 -0.07
N ALA A 20 4.98 21.49 0.25
CA ALA A 20 4.97 22.35 1.44
C ALA A 20 4.60 21.60 2.73
N ASP A 21 3.61 20.71 2.67
CA ASP A 21 2.95 20.15 3.86
C ASP A 21 3.25 18.67 4.07
N GLY A 22 3.97 18.04 3.13
CA GLY A 22 4.18 16.60 3.12
C GLY A 22 2.86 15.83 3.01
N ILE A 23 2.87 14.58 3.49
CA ILE A 23 1.69 13.70 3.39
C ILE A 23 0.67 14.06 4.48
N GLN A 24 -0.58 14.19 4.07
CA GLN A 24 -1.74 14.55 4.88
C GLN A 24 -2.89 13.56 4.66
N GLN A 25 -3.73 13.44 5.67
CA GLN A 25 -4.96 12.65 5.70
C GLN A 25 -6.09 13.50 6.31
N GLY A 26 -7.32 13.26 5.88
CA GLY A 26 -8.52 13.78 6.54
C GLY A 26 -9.79 13.30 5.86
N LYS A 27 -10.80 14.18 5.81
CA LYS A 27 -12.07 13.93 5.11
C LYS A 27 -12.27 14.89 3.94
N LEU A 28 -12.86 14.41 2.84
CA LEU A 28 -13.12 15.14 1.60
C LEU A 28 -13.82 16.49 1.78
N PHE A 29 -14.72 16.59 2.77
CA PHE A 29 -15.51 17.78 3.03
C PHE A 29 -15.11 18.50 4.33
N SER A 30 -13.88 18.24 4.81
CA SER A 30 -13.28 18.88 5.98
C SER A 30 -12.21 19.90 5.54
N SER A 31 -12.03 20.94 6.34
CA SER A 31 -10.90 21.88 6.22
C SER A 31 -9.74 21.55 7.16
N THR A 32 -9.87 20.48 7.95
CA THR A 32 -8.86 20.03 8.90
C THR A 32 -8.26 18.73 8.43
N PHE A 33 -6.93 18.74 8.30
CA PHE A 33 -6.10 17.60 7.90
C PHE A 33 -5.03 17.36 8.97
N HIS A 34 -4.49 16.16 8.97
CA HIS A 34 -3.47 15.73 9.90
C HIS A 34 -2.49 14.78 9.20
N VAL A 35 -1.35 14.53 9.83
CA VAL A 35 -0.43 13.47 9.37
C VAL A 35 -1.16 12.11 9.34
N PRO A 36 -0.90 11.24 8.36
CA PRO A 36 -1.58 9.96 8.26
C PRO A 36 -1.47 9.11 9.52
N HIS A 37 -2.56 8.44 9.87
CA HIS A 37 -2.54 7.47 10.96
C HIS A 37 -1.57 6.33 10.65
N THR A 38 -0.68 6.06 11.60
CA THR A 38 0.27 4.95 11.52
C THR A 38 -0.06 3.93 12.60
N ALA A 39 -0.11 2.66 12.22
CA ALA A 39 -0.30 1.56 13.16
C ALA A 39 1.05 0.85 13.38
N PRO A 40 1.78 1.09 14.48
CA PRO A 40 3.15 0.58 14.64
C PRO A 40 3.22 -0.96 14.66
N HIS A 41 2.18 -1.63 15.14
CA HIS A 41 2.11 -3.10 15.24
C HIS A 41 0.97 -3.67 14.40
N ALA A 42 0.80 -3.18 13.16
CA ALA A 42 -0.21 -3.71 12.26
C ALA A 42 0.07 -5.19 11.93
N GLU A 43 -0.91 -6.06 12.13
CA GLU A 43 -0.76 -7.50 11.84
C GLU A 43 -1.16 -7.87 10.40
N VAL A 44 -1.97 -7.03 9.76
CA VAL A 44 -2.65 -7.36 8.49
C VAL A 44 -2.04 -6.52 7.37
N GLY A 45 -1.70 -7.17 6.25
CA GLY A 45 -1.35 -6.52 4.99
C GLY A 45 -2.54 -6.39 4.03
N LEU A 46 -2.32 -5.69 2.93
CA LEU A 46 -3.24 -5.59 1.80
C LEU A 46 -2.61 -6.30 0.61
N PHE A 47 -3.33 -7.25 0.02
CA PHE A 47 -2.84 -8.01 -1.13
C PHE A 47 -3.84 -7.90 -2.28
N GLU A 48 -3.47 -7.12 -3.27
CA GLU A 48 -4.22 -6.96 -4.51
C GLU A 48 -3.91 -8.09 -5.50
N LYS A 49 -4.96 -8.54 -6.21
CA LYS A 49 -4.92 -9.72 -7.10
C LYS A 49 -4.57 -11.04 -6.39
N ALA A 50 -4.84 -11.16 -5.10
CA ALA A 50 -4.68 -12.42 -4.35
C ALA A 50 -5.42 -13.60 -4.99
N TYR A 51 -6.60 -13.36 -5.57
CA TYR A 51 -7.40 -14.38 -6.27
C TYR A 51 -6.69 -15.03 -7.46
N ALA A 52 -5.72 -14.33 -8.06
CA ALA A 52 -4.96 -14.80 -9.22
C ALA A 52 -3.61 -15.44 -8.83
N ASN A 53 -3.26 -15.46 -7.53
CA ASN A 53 -1.94 -15.88 -7.04
C ASN A 53 -2.06 -16.90 -5.89
N PRO A 54 -2.72 -18.05 -6.10
CA PRO A 54 -3.01 -19.00 -5.02
C PRO A 54 -1.75 -19.60 -4.37
N THR A 55 -0.69 -19.81 -5.15
CA THR A 55 0.60 -20.31 -4.63
C THR A 55 1.20 -19.32 -3.62
N LEU A 56 1.23 -18.03 -3.97
CA LEU A 56 1.74 -16.99 -3.07
C LEU A 56 0.85 -16.82 -1.84
N VAL A 57 -0.47 -16.93 -1.99
CA VAL A 57 -1.40 -16.92 -0.85
C VAL A 57 -1.05 -18.04 0.15
N ALA A 58 -0.76 -19.24 -0.33
CA ALA A 58 -0.38 -20.35 0.53
C ALA A 58 0.97 -20.12 1.24
N LEU A 59 1.96 -19.55 0.54
CA LEU A 59 3.26 -19.20 1.13
C LEU A 59 3.14 -18.11 2.21
N LEU A 60 2.32 -17.08 1.97
CA LEU A 60 2.07 -16.04 2.97
C LEU A 60 1.41 -16.61 4.23
N ASP A 61 0.48 -17.56 4.09
CA ASP A 61 -0.18 -18.23 5.21
C ASP A 61 0.81 -19.06 6.06
N GLN A 62 1.70 -19.81 5.41
CA GLN A 62 2.77 -20.56 6.09
C GLN A 62 3.68 -19.64 6.93
N GLU A 63 3.98 -18.45 6.39
CA GLU A 63 4.76 -17.41 7.06
C GLU A 63 3.95 -16.54 8.04
N LYS A 64 2.67 -16.87 8.26
CA LYS A 64 1.72 -16.16 9.14
C LYS A 64 1.50 -14.68 8.76
N LEU A 65 1.69 -14.35 7.48
CA LEU A 65 1.46 -13.02 6.92
C LEU A 65 -0.02 -12.89 6.49
N LYS A 66 -0.85 -12.39 7.42
CA LYS A 66 -2.29 -12.18 7.19
C LYS A 66 -2.50 -11.04 6.20
N PHE A 67 -3.49 -11.16 5.31
CA PHE A 67 -3.87 -10.08 4.41
C PHE A 67 -5.38 -9.92 4.20
N ARG A 68 -5.77 -8.81 3.57
CA ARG A 68 -7.09 -8.56 2.97
C ARG A 68 -6.91 -8.08 1.53
N ALA A 69 -7.93 -8.24 0.69
CA ALA A 69 -7.89 -7.83 -0.72
C ALA A 69 -9.04 -6.85 -1.02
N PRO A 70 -8.84 -5.53 -0.80
CA PRO A 70 -9.87 -4.51 -1.04
C PRO A 70 -10.27 -4.35 -2.52
N GLY A 71 -9.37 -4.65 -3.46
CA GLY A 71 -9.63 -4.54 -4.90
C GLY A 71 -9.33 -3.16 -5.48
N ALA A 72 -8.57 -2.31 -4.79
CA ALA A 72 -8.25 -0.94 -5.22
C ALA A 72 -6.84 -0.53 -4.81
N ILE A 73 -5.87 -0.67 -5.72
CA ILE A 73 -4.46 -0.51 -5.37
C ILE A 73 -4.08 0.90 -4.93
N ALA A 74 -4.61 1.96 -5.56
CA ALA A 74 -4.35 3.33 -5.14
C ALA A 74 -4.76 3.57 -3.69
N LEU A 75 -5.92 3.02 -3.28
CA LEU A 75 -6.39 3.07 -1.89
C LEU A 75 -5.48 2.25 -0.99
N SER A 76 -5.17 1.01 -1.37
CA SER A 76 -4.30 0.14 -0.59
C SER A 76 -2.93 0.78 -0.31
N LEU A 77 -2.34 1.47 -1.30
CA LEU A 77 -1.13 2.26 -1.13
C LEU A 77 -1.32 3.47 -0.21
N ALA A 78 -2.42 4.22 -0.34
CA ALA A 78 -2.72 5.34 0.55
C ALA A 78 -2.86 4.90 2.03
N TYR A 79 -3.35 3.69 2.27
CA TYR A 79 -3.45 3.10 3.61
C TYR A 79 -2.16 2.38 4.07
N ALA A 80 -1.07 2.38 3.30
CA ALA A 80 0.14 1.59 3.59
C ALA A 80 0.71 1.80 5.01
N ARG A 81 0.59 3.01 5.57
CA ARG A 81 1.04 3.34 6.94
C ARG A 81 0.20 2.70 8.04
N SER A 82 -1.04 2.34 7.74
CA SER A 82 -1.98 1.73 8.68
C SER A 82 -1.95 0.20 8.67
N VAL A 83 -1.25 -0.40 7.70
CA VAL A 83 -1.17 -1.86 7.51
C VAL A 83 0.26 -2.36 7.65
N ASN A 84 0.44 -3.68 7.69
CA ASN A 84 1.75 -4.30 7.80
C ASN A 84 2.56 -4.13 6.50
N TYR A 85 1.91 -4.49 5.38
CA TYR A 85 2.45 -4.37 4.04
C TYR A 85 1.32 -4.15 3.03
N VAL A 86 1.67 -3.67 1.84
CA VAL A 86 0.84 -3.68 0.64
C VAL A 86 1.58 -4.49 -0.42
N LEU A 87 0.89 -5.43 -1.04
CA LEU A 87 1.40 -6.30 -2.09
C LEU A 87 0.46 -6.22 -3.29
N TYR A 88 1.03 -6.10 -4.47
CA TYR A 88 0.33 -6.22 -5.74
C TYR A 88 1.12 -7.12 -6.67
N MET A 89 0.42 -7.98 -7.43
CA MET A 89 1.00 -8.92 -8.38
C MET A 89 0.48 -8.73 -9.81
N GLY A 90 1.33 -8.96 -10.80
CA GLY A 90 1.08 -8.82 -12.23
C GLY A 90 1.41 -7.43 -12.78
N SER A 91 1.26 -7.26 -14.09
CA SER A 91 1.51 -5.97 -14.74
C SER A 91 0.58 -4.87 -14.23
N PHE A 92 1.09 -3.65 -14.21
CA PHE A 92 0.32 -2.47 -13.82
C PHE A 92 0.41 -1.32 -14.81
N ARG A 93 -0.61 -0.48 -14.76
CA ARG A 93 -0.63 0.81 -15.46
C ARG A 93 -0.14 1.87 -14.48
N ILE A 94 0.76 2.73 -14.94
CA ILE A 94 1.36 3.78 -14.10
C ILE A 94 0.32 4.66 -13.38
N TYR A 95 -0.83 4.89 -14.01
CA TYR A 95 -1.90 5.74 -13.47
C TYR A 95 -2.57 5.15 -12.22
N ASP A 96 -2.62 3.82 -12.08
CA ASP A 96 -3.22 3.18 -10.91
C ASP A 96 -2.32 3.28 -9.66
N PHE A 97 -1.04 3.63 -9.86
CA PHE A 97 0.00 3.59 -8.83
C PHE A 97 0.59 4.96 -8.50
N ALA A 98 0.69 5.86 -9.48
CA ALA A 98 1.42 7.12 -9.38
C ALA A 98 1.07 7.91 -8.10
N ALA A 99 -0.23 8.13 -7.86
CA ALA A 99 -0.67 8.87 -6.68
C ALA A 99 -0.47 8.09 -5.38
N GLY A 100 -0.72 6.78 -5.39
CA GLY A 100 -0.55 5.92 -4.22
C GLY A 100 0.92 5.81 -3.78
N LEU A 101 1.84 5.59 -4.72
CA LEU A 101 3.27 5.49 -4.43
C LEU A 101 3.86 6.81 -3.94
N ALA A 102 3.38 7.95 -4.46
CA ALA A 102 3.78 9.25 -3.94
C ALA A 102 3.40 9.43 -2.44
N LEU A 103 2.31 8.80 -1.98
CA LEU A 103 1.91 8.80 -0.56
C LEU A 103 2.71 7.82 0.30
N CYS A 104 3.48 6.93 -0.31
CA CYS A 104 4.35 5.96 0.35
C CYS A 104 5.76 6.49 0.62
N GLU A 105 6.03 7.78 0.42
CA GLU A 105 7.35 8.38 0.68
C GLU A 105 7.86 8.09 2.10
N GLY A 106 9.07 7.57 2.24
CA GLY A 106 9.64 7.18 3.55
C GLY A 106 9.14 5.84 4.07
N LEU A 107 8.41 5.06 3.26
CA LEU A 107 8.23 3.62 3.46
C LEU A 107 9.24 2.84 2.60
N GLU A 108 9.40 1.57 2.90
CA GLU A 108 10.16 0.65 2.06
C GLU A 108 9.30 0.26 0.86
N VAL A 109 9.80 0.54 -0.34
CA VAL A 109 9.07 0.37 -1.60
C VAL A 109 9.94 -0.43 -2.58
N ILE A 110 9.41 -1.56 -3.05
CA ILE A 110 9.99 -2.38 -4.12
C ILE A 110 9.02 -2.36 -5.28
N VAL A 111 9.48 -1.94 -6.46
CA VAL A 111 8.68 -1.88 -7.70
C VAL A 111 9.43 -2.64 -8.77
N GLU A 112 8.82 -3.72 -9.23
CA GLU A 112 9.28 -4.52 -10.36
C GLU A 112 8.20 -4.54 -11.44
N GLU A 113 8.53 -5.06 -12.63
CA GLU A 113 7.59 -5.12 -13.76
C GLU A 113 6.28 -5.84 -13.42
N ASP A 114 6.38 -6.89 -12.61
CA ASP A 114 5.27 -7.79 -12.28
C ASP A 114 4.82 -7.75 -10.82
N TYR A 115 5.40 -6.90 -9.97
CA TYR A 115 4.94 -6.77 -8.59
C TYR A 115 5.34 -5.46 -7.93
N VAL A 116 4.57 -5.08 -6.91
CA VAL A 116 4.86 -3.94 -6.05
C VAL A 116 4.70 -4.37 -4.60
N ILE A 117 5.68 -4.02 -3.77
CA ILE A 117 5.67 -4.23 -2.33
C ILE A 117 5.89 -2.89 -1.65
N VAL A 118 5.04 -2.55 -0.68
CA VAL A 118 5.24 -1.42 0.23
C VAL A 118 5.15 -1.91 1.66
N SER A 119 6.09 -1.52 2.52
CA SER A 119 6.10 -1.90 3.93
C SER A 119 6.68 -0.78 4.79
N LYS A 120 6.30 -0.74 6.08
CA LYS A 120 6.99 0.10 7.07
C LYS A 120 8.32 -0.52 7.52
N GLU A 121 8.43 -1.83 7.38
CA GLU A 121 9.57 -2.63 7.84
C GLU A 121 10.24 -3.31 6.65
N LYS A 122 11.55 -3.05 6.50
CA LYS A 122 12.36 -3.59 5.40
C LYS A 122 12.38 -5.12 5.40
N ASP A 123 12.48 -5.72 6.57
CA ASP A 123 12.54 -7.18 6.72
C ASP A 123 11.25 -7.86 6.21
N ILE A 124 10.09 -7.23 6.43
CA ILE A 124 8.81 -7.72 5.90
C ILE A 124 8.79 -7.61 4.37
N ALA A 125 9.24 -6.49 3.80
CA ALA A 125 9.30 -6.32 2.35
C ALA A 125 10.22 -7.38 1.69
N LEU A 126 11.42 -7.55 2.23
CA LEU A 126 12.39 -8.54 1.73
C LEU A 126 11.90 -9.98 1.92
N LYS A 127 11.23 -10.28 3.03
CA LYS A 127 10.62 -11.59 3.27
C LYS A 127 9.58 -11.91 2.18
N ILE A 128 8.69 -10.97 1.88
CA ILE A 128 7.67 -11.15 0.83
C ILE A 128 8.34 -11.29 -0.55
N GLU A 129 9.34 -10.46 -0.85
CA GLU A 129 10.08 -10.52 -2.11
C GLU A 129 10.75 -11.90 -2.31
N ASN A 130 11.34 -12.46 -1.26
CA ASN A 130 11.93 -13.81 -1.29
C ASN A 130 10.88 -14.90 -1.54
N LEU A 131 9.67 -14.77 -0.98
CA LEU A 131 8.57 -15.70 -1.28
C LEU A 131 8.17 -15.63 -2.76
N ILE A 132 8.06 -14.44 -3.33
CA ILE A 132 7.74 -14.25 -4.76
C ILE A 132 8.81 -14.92 -5.63
N LYS A 133 10.10 -14.71 -5.33
CA LYS A 133 11.23 -15.29 -6.09
C LYS A 133 11.37 -16.81 -5.95
N SER A 134 10.66 -17.43 -5.01
CA SER A 134 10.66 -18.89 -4.81
C SER A 134 9.60 -19.63 -5.65
N ILE A 135 8.73 -18.89 -6.34
CA ILE A 135 7.69 -19.41 -7.24
C ILE A 135 8.24 -19.49 -8.66
#